data_AF-A0AA37L7A9-F1
#
_entry.id   AF-A0AA37L7A9-F1
#
_cell.length_a   1.000
_cell.length_b   1.000
_cell.length_c   1.000
_cell.angle_alpha   90.00
_cell.angle_beta   90.00
_cell.angle_gamma   90.00
#
_symmetry.space_group_name_H-M   'P 1'
#
loop_
_entity.id
_entity.type
_entity.pdbx_description
1 polymer ?
#
loop_
_entity_poly.entity_id
_entity_poly.type
_entity_poly.pdbx_seq_one_letter_code
_entity_poly.pdbx_strand_id
1 'polypeptide(L)'
;MTPAELTCDLPSPLELWDSKDSNEYFEASRTLEIDGSRRISSVKLCVDALMRETWGGTGSFPFQDINGSDLQLLIFALNGMVLSANLMGLLPASAHALLRATSRWENMWESIRSRMDPAAFEKIGMARYNSELCWAARTIIRVAISGDKSSAYMQKVGHDSLVQLHEFVRQYRDS
;
A
#
# COMPACT_ATOMS: atom_id res chain seq x y z
N MET A 1 0.53 9.58 11.22
CA MET A 1 0.13 8.18 11.02
C MET A 1 1.29 7.24 11.33
N THR A 2 1.19 6.51 12.42
CA THR A 2 2.06 5.40 12.83
C THR A 2 1.36 4.07 12.54
N PRO A 3 2.07 2.93 12.48
CA PRO A 3 1.41 1.63 12.32
C PRO A 3 0.38 1.33 13.42
N ALA A 4 0.56 1.88 14.62
CA ALA A 4 -0.39 1.73 15.72
C ALA A 4 -1.77 2.36 15.43
N GLU A 5 -1.85 3.32 14.51
CA GLU A 5 -3.10 3.97 14.10
C GLU A 5 -3.84 3.18 12.99
N LEU A 6 -3.26 2.09 12.46
CA LEU A 6 -3.84 1.23 11.42
C LEU A 6 -4.59 0.03 12.03
N THR A 7 -5.64 0.30 12.79
CA THR A 7 -6.39 -0.72 13.56
C THR A 7 -7.48 -1.44 12.78
N CYS A 8 -7.61 -1.21 11.47
CA CYS A 8 -8.60 -1.89 10.64
C CYS A 8 -8.14 -3.28 10.21
N ASP A 9 -9.11 -4.19 10.11
CA ASP A 9 -8.95 -5.50 9.48
C ASP A 9 -8.98 -5.37 7.95
N LEU A 10 -8.52 -6.41 7.24
CA LEU A 10 -8.64 -6.48 5.79
C LEU A 10 -10.11 -6.67 5.38
N PRO A 11 -10.49 -6.21 4.18
CA PRO A 11 -11.85 -6.41 3.70
C PRO A 11 -12.18 -7.90 3.54
N SER A 12 -13.44 -8.25 3.82
CA SER A 12 -13.98 -9.56 3.51
C SER A 12 -13.82 -9.86 2.01
N PRO A 13 -13.58 -11.13 1.61
CA PRO A 13 -13.69 -11.53 0.21
C PRO A 13 -15.04 -11.10 -0.36
N LEU A 14 -15.03 -10.58 -1.60
CA LEU A 14 -16.23 -10.06 -2.25
C LEU A 14 -17.27 -11.18 -2.46
N GLU A 15 -16.78 -12.38 -2.72
CA GLU A 15 -17.58 -13.59 -2.92
C GLU A 15 -18.36 -13.99 -1.67
N LEU A 16 -17.89 -13.57 -0.48
CA LEU A 16 -18.55 -13.83 0.80
C LEU A 16 -19.35 -12.63 1.30
N TRP A 17 -19.12 -11.44 0.74
CA TRP A 17 -19.71 -10.18 1.21
C TRP A 17 -21.24 -10.17 1.11
N ASP A 18 -21.79 -10.77 0.05
CA ASP A 18 -23.23 -10.79 -0.22
C ASP A 18 -24.01 -11.86 0.57
N SER A 19 -23.33 -12.58 1.47
CA SER A 19 -23.97 -13.57 2.34
C SER A 19 -24.95 -12.89 3.29
N LYS A 20 -26.21 -13.36 3.34
CA LYS A 20 -27.28 -12.72 4.12
C LYS A 20 -27.12 -12.94 5.61
N ASP A 21 -26.55 -14.07 5.99
CA ASP A 21 -26.30 -14.45 7.37
C ASP A 21 -25.02 -15.28 7.54
N SER A 22 -24.71 -15.58 8.79
CA SER A 22 -23.51 -16.34 9.15
C SER A 22 -23.50 -17.77 8.61
N ASN A 23 -24.66 -18.43 8.45
CA ASN A 23 -24.72 -19.79 7.92
C ASN A 23 -24.39 -19.80 6.44
N GLU A 24 -24.99 -18.88 5.66
CA GLU A 24 -24.68 -18.70 4.24
C GLU A 24 -23.21 -18.34 4.04
N TYR A 25 -22.64 -17.48 4.89
CA TYR A 25 -21.22 -17.14 4.87
C TYR A 25 -20.32 -18.36 5.04
N PHE A 26 -20.55 -19.17 6.08
CA PHE A 26 -19.72 -20.35 6.34
C PHE A 26 -19.92 -21.46 5.30
N GLU A 27 -21.11 -21.57 4.71
CA GLU A 27 -21.39 -22.51 3.62
C GLU A 27 -20.68 -22.08 2.33
N ALA A 28 -20.76 -20.81 1.96
CA ALA A 28 -20.05 -20.25 0.81
C ALA A 28 -18.51 -20.34 0.99
N SER A 29 -18.02 -20.01 2.19
CA SER A 29 -16.60 -20.14 2.55
C SER A 29 -16.11 -21.58 2.39
N ARG A 30 -16.86 -22.59 2.87
CA ARG A 30 -16.51 -24.01 2.69
C ARG A 30 -16.56 -24.43 1.23
N THR A 31 -17.56 -23.98 0.48
CA THR A 31 -17.76 -24.36 -0.93
C THR A 31 -16.68 -23.79 -1.84
N LEU A 32 -16.27 -22.55 -1.59
CA LEU A 32 -15.24 -21.85 -2.34
C LEU A 32 -13.82 -22.13 -1.81
N GLU A 33 -13.70 -22.94 -0.75
CA GLU A 33 -12.45 -23.20 -0.03
C GLU A 33 -11.75 -21.90 0.43
N ILE A 34 -12.53 -20.84 0.69
CA ILE A 34 -12.03 -19.55 1.16
C ILE A 34 -11.94 -19.58 2.68
N ASP A 35 -10.73 -19.62 3.20
CA ASP A 35 -10.48 -19.51 4.64
C ASP A 35 -10.57 -18.04 5.10
N GLY A 36 -11.76 -17.62 5.52
CA GLY A 36 -12.02 -16.27 6.03
C GLY A 36 -11.14 -15.88 7.23
N SER A 37 -10.62 -16.86 7.99
CA SER A 37 -9.74 -16.60 9.13
C SER A 37 -8.38 -16.04 8.71
N ARG A 38 -7.94 -16.32 7.48
CA ARG A 38 -6.69 -15.78 6.92
C ARG A 38 -6.76 -14.28 6.66
N ARG A 39 -7.97 -13.69 6.55
CA ARG A 39 -8.15 -12.26 6.28
C ARG A 39 -8.40 -11.39 7.53
N ILE A 40 -8.28 -11.96 8.72
CA ILE A 40 -8.44 -11.23 10.00
C ILE A 40 -7.12 -10.53 10.42
N SER A 41 -6.08 -10.59 9.58
CA SER A 41 -4.85 -9.83 9.85
C SER A 41 -5.12 -8.33 9.74
N SER A 42 -4.78 -7.56 10.77
CA SER A 42 -4.89 -6.11 10.70
C SER A 42 -3.90 -5.50 9.70
N VAL A 43 -4.28 -4.37 9.11
CA VAL A 43 -3.41 -3.60 8.22
C VAL A 43 -2.09 -3.23 8.93
N LYS A 44 -2.15 -2.95 10.24
CA LYS A 44 -0.96 -2.77 11.08
C LYS A 44 0.03 -3.92 10.96
N LEU A 45 -0.40 -5.18 11.14
CA LEU A 45 0.51 -6.32 11.09
C LEU A 45 1.19 -6.45 9.73
N CYS A 46 0.46 -6.13 8.67
CA CYS A 46 0.96 -6.16 7.29
C CYS A 46 2.01 -5.06 7.07
N VAL A 47 1.71 -3.83 7.50
CA VAL A 47 2.65 -2.71 7.41
C VAL A 47 3.89 -2.93 8.28
N ASP A 48 3.72 -3.46 9.50
CA ASP A 48 4.83 -3.82 10.38
C ASP A 48 5.73 -4.87 9.70
N ALA A 49 5.14 -5.90 9.09
CA ALA A 49 5.89 -6.91 8.34
C ALA A 49 6.67 -6.30 7.16
N LEU A 50 6.07 -5.35 6.43
CA LEU A 50 6.74 -4.62 5.36
C LEU A 50 7.88 -3.72 5.87
N MET A 51 7.73 -3.11 7.05
CA MET A 51 8.72 -2.17 7.62
C MET A 51 9.86 -2.83 8.40
N ARG A 52 9.71 -4.10 8.82
CA ARG A 52 10.72 -4.86 9.60
C ARG A 52 12.13 -4.74 9.02
N GLU A 53 13.15 -4.84 9.85
CA GLU A 53 14.53 -4.79 9.37
C GLU A 53 14.86 -6.00 8.49
N THR A 54 14.49 -7.20 8.94
CA THR A 54 14.66 -8.44 8.19
C THR A 54 13.41 -8.73 7.34
N TRP A 55 13.63 -9.35 6.17
CA TRP A 55 12.57 -9.79 5.27
C TRP A 55 12.54 -11.32 5.23
N GLY A 56 11.49 -11.93 5.78
CA GLY A 56 11.30 -13.38 5.73
C GLY A 56 10.68 -13.87 4.42
N GLY A 57 10.54 -12.99 3.41
CA GLY A 57 9.84 -13.31 2.17
C GLY A 57 8.32 -13.25 2.30
N THR A 58 7.64 -13.43 1.17
CA THR A 58 6.18 -13.46 1.10
C THR A 58 5.56 -14.60 1.89
N GLY A 59 6.27 -15.71 2.06
CA GLY A 59 5.80 -16.83 2.91
C GLY A 59 5.68 -16.48 4.39
N SER A 60 6.41 -15.47 4.87
CA SER A 60 6.34 -14.98 6.26
C SER A 60 5.33 -13.85 6.47
N PHE A 61 4.59 -13.47 5.43
CA PHE A 61 3.62 -12.39 5.51
C PHE A 61 2.46 -12.78 6.45
N PRO A 62 1.83 -11.83 7.16
CA PRO A 62 0.79 -12.13 8.15
C PRO A 62 -0.38 -12.99 7.64
N PHE A 63 -0.63 -12.98 6.34
CA PHE A 63 -1.60 -13.86 5.69
C PHE A 63 -1.12 -14.34 4.32
N GLN A 64 -1.71 -15.43 3.86
CA GLN A 64 -1.44 -16.05 2.56
C GLN A 64 -2.45 -15.58 1.51
N ASP A 65 -2.17 -15.85 0.23
CA ASP A 65 -3.10 -15.60 -0.88
C ASP A 65 -3.43 -14.12 -1.13
N ILE A 66 -2.44 -13.25 -0.91
CA ILE A 66 -2.52 -11.80 -1.13
C ILE A 66 -2.87 -11.50 -2.58
N ASN A 67 -3.89 -10.67 -2.79
CA ASN A 67 -4.34 -10.23 -4.11
C ASN A 67 -4.03 -8.74 -4.38
N GLY A 68 -4.38 -8.26 -5.56
CA GLY A 68 -4.11 -6.89 -5.98
C GLY A 68 -4.86 -5.82 -5.16
N SER A 69 -6.07 -6.12 -4.69
CA SER A 69 -6.86 -5.21 -3.84
C SER A 69 -6.27 -5.10 -2.44
N ASP A 70 -5.75 -6.20 -1.88
CA ASP A 70 -5.03 -6.17 -0.60
C ASP A 70 -3.80 -5.28 -0.70
N LEU A 71 -3.00 -5.45 -1.76
CA LEU A 71 -1.84 -4.60 -2.00
C LEU A 71 -2.23 -3.14 -2.25
N GLN A 72 -3.37 -2.89 -2.91
CA GLN A 72 -3.89 -1.53 -3.09
C GLN A 72 -4.19 -0.86 -1.74
N LEU A 73 -4.81 -1.57 -0.80
CA LEU A 73 -5.04 -1.06 0.55
C LEU A 73 -3.72 -0.75 1.26
N LEU A 74 -2.74 -1.64 1.17
CA LEU A 74 -1.43 -1.46 1.80
C LEU A 74 -0.67 -0.27 1.22
N ILE A 75 -0.75 -0.01 -0.09
CA ILE A 75 -0.05 1.15 -0.68
C ILE A 75 -0.71 2.47 -0.30
N PHE A 76 -2.02 2.50 -0.10
CA PHE A 76 -2.69 3.66 0.47
C PHE A 76 -2.24 3.92 1.91
N ALA A 77 -2.14 2.88 2.74
CA ALA A 77 -1.63 3.00 4.10
C ALA A 77 -0.18 3.55 4.11
N LEU A 78 0.70 3.00 3.26
CA LEU A 78 2.08 3.47 3.15
C LEU A 78 2.17 4.93 2.66
N ASN A 79 1.39 5.32 1.65
CA ASN A 79 1.34 6.71 1.17
C ASN A 79 0.84 7.67 2.27
N GLY A 80 -0.19 7.28 3.02
CA GLY A 80 -0.67 8.05 4.17
C GLY A 80 0.40 8.22 5.24
N MET A 81 1.21 7.20 5.50
CA MET A 81 2.32 7.26 6.45
C MET A 81 3.45 8.16 5.95
N VAL A 82 3.84 8.04 4.69
CA VAL A 82 4.86 8.90 4.06
C VAL A 82 4.44 10.36 4.14
N LEU A 83 3.21 10.67 3.73
CA LEU A 83 2.67 12.03 3.77
C LEU A 83 2.62 12.56 5.20
N SER A 84 2.07 11.78 6.13
CA SER A 84 2.01 12.16 7.55
C SER A 84 3.40 12.43 8.13
N ALA A 85 4.37 11.55 7.89
CA ALA A 85 5.72 11.70 8.39
C ALA A 85 6.41 12.92 7.75
N ASN A 86 6.14 13.22 6.48
CA ASN A 86 6.66 14.41 5.79
C ASN A 86 6.12 15.69 6.44
N LEU A 87 4.80 15.76 6.63
CA LEU A 87 4.12 16.90 7.26
C LEU A 87 4.65 17.19 8.67
N MET A 88 4.79 16.12 9.47
CA MET A 88 5.31 16.20 10.83
C MET A 88 6.82 16.45 10.89
N GLY A 89 7.54 16.44 9.77
CA GLY A 89 9.00 16.56 9.73
C GLY A 89 9.75 15.35 10.30
N LEU A 90 9.06 14.20 10.40
CA LEU A 90 9.59 12.94 10.93
C LEU A 90 10.08 11.99 9.83
N LEU A 91 9.84 12.33 8.56
CA LEU A 91 10.17 11.48 7.42
C LEU A 91 11.64 11.03 7.36
N PRO A 92 12.66 11.88 7.66
CA PRO A 92 14.05 11.42 7.71
C PRO A 92 14.30 10.29 8.71
N ALA A 93 13.61 10.30 9.86
CA ALA A 93 13.76 9.28 10.89
C ALA A 93 13.11 7.94 10.48
N SER A 94 12.01 7.97 9.73
CA SER A 94 11.29 6.78 9.26
C SER A 94 11.67 6.34 7.84
N ALA A 95 12.51 7.11 7.15
CA ALA A 95 12.87 6.97 5.74
C ALA A 95 13.28 5.54 5.36
N HIS A 96 14.23 4.96 6.09
CA HIS A 96 14.73 3.62 5.80
C HIS A 96 13.66 2.54 5.94
N ALA A 97 12.82 2.64 6.97
CA ALA A 97 11.75 1.68 7.20
C ALA A 97 10.67 1.79 6.10
N LEU A 98 10.30 3.01 5.71
CA LEU A 98 9.34 3.26 4.65
C LEU A 98 9.87 2.83 3.27
N LEU A 99 11.14 3.08 2.95
CA LEU A 99 11.76 2.62 1.69
C LEU A 99 11.82 1.10 1.59
N ARG A 100 12.12 0.40 2.70
CA ARG A 100 12.05 -1.06 2.74
C ARG A 100 10.62 -1.53 2.50
N ALA A 101 9.65 -0.92 3.18
CA ALA A 101 8.25 -1.28 3.02
C ALA A 101 7.76 -1.10 1.59
N THR A 102 8.04 0.06 0.96
CA THR A 102 7.67 0.30 -0.45
C THR A 102 8.36 -0.67 -1.39
N SER A 103 9.64 -0.99 -1.18
CA SER A 103 10.37 -1.94 -2.04
C SER A 103 9.84 -3.37 -1.93
N ARG A 104 9.49 -3.81 -0.72
CA ARG A 104 8.90 -5.14 -0.50
C ARG A 104 7.50 -5.24 -1.07
N TRP A 105 6.69 -4.19 -0.86
CA TRP A 105 5.38 -4.06 -1.47
C TRP A 105 5.47 -4.11 -3.01
N GLU A 106 6.46 -3.42 -3.61
CA GLU A 106 6.68 -3.39 -5.06
C GLU A 106 7.00 -4.78 -5.61
N ASN A 107 7.88 -5.53 -4.94
CA ASN A 107 8.18 -6.92 -5.30
C ASN A 107 6.93 -7.81 -5.26
N MET A 108 6.07 -7.63 -4.27
CA MET A 108 4.81 -8.37 -4.17
C MET A 108 3.86 -7.99 -5.31
N TRP A 109 3.72 -6.70 -5.59
CA TRP A 109 2.87 -6.20 -6.68
C TRP A 109 3.34 -6.72 -8.04
N GLU A 110 4.62 -6.64 -8.35
CA GLU A 110 5.17 -7.14 -9.61
C GLU A 110 5.00 -8.66 -9.75
N SER A 111 5.09 -9.42 -8.66
CA SER A 111 4.79 -10.86 -8.68
C SER A 111 3.32 -11.16 -8.98
N ILE A 112 2.38 -10.32 -8.58
CA ILE A 112 0.95 -10.52 -8.91
C ILE A 112 0.71 -10.04 -10.34
N ARG A 113 1.19 -8.84 -10.68
CA ARG A 113 1.03 -8.21 -11.99
C ARG A 113 1.58 -9.06 -13.13
N SER A 114 2.75 -9.65 -12.96
CA SER A 114 3.38 -10.53 -13.97
C SER A 114 2.58 -11.80 -14.29
N ARG A 115 1.62 -12.18 -13.44
CA ARG A 115 0.71 -13.31 -13.65
C ARG A 115 -0.62 -12.89 -14.28
N MET A 116 -0.89 -11.59 -14.39
CA MET A 116 -2.12 -11.08 -14.98
C MET A 116 -2.01 -10.99 -16.49
N ASP A 117 -3.07 -11.36 -17.18
CA ASP A 117 -3.22 -11.06 -18.61
C ASP A 117 -3.34 -9.53 -18.81
N PRO A 118 -2.69 -8.94 -19.84
CA PRO A 118 -2.77 -7.50 -20.09
C PRO A 118 -4.19 -6.95 -20.25
N ALA A 119 -5.10 -7.70 -20.88
CA ALA A 119 -6.49 -7.26 -21.05
C ALA A 119 -7.29 -7.37 -19.74
N ALA A 120 -6.92 -8.31 -18.87
CA ALA A 120 -7.44 -8.35 -17.50
C ALA A 120 -6.91 -7.19 -16.66
N PHE A 121 -5.62 -6.84 -16.79
CA PHE A 121 -5.00 -5.72 -16.09
C PHE A 121 -5.69 -4.38 -16.38
N GLU A 122 -6.09 -4.11 -17.62
CA GLU A 122 -6.85 -2.89 -17.95
C GLU A 122 -8.22 -2.80 -17.26
N LYS A 123 -8.76 -3.93 -16.78
CA LYS A 123 -10.07 -4.02 -16.13
C LYS A 123 -10.02 -4.01 -14.61
N ILE A 124 -8.84 -4.03 -13.98
CA ILE A 124 -8.71 -4.10 -12.50
C ILE A 124 -9.00 -2.76 -11.79
N GLY A 125 -9.54 -1.78 -12.51
CA GLY A 125 -9.97 -0.50 -11.96
C GLY A 125 -8.79 0.28 -11.37
N MET A 126 -8.93 0.72 -10.11
CA MET A 126 -7.93 1.56 -9.45
C MET A 126 -6.60 0.84 -9.17
N ALA A 127 -6.61 -0.49 -9.04
CA ALA A 127 -5.39 -1.26 -8.77
C ALA A 127 -4.36 -1.14 -9.91
N ARG A 128 -4.75 -0.73 -11.12
CA ARG A 128 -3.80 -0.50 -12.22
C ARG A 128 -2.80 0.64 -11.93
N TYR A 129 -3.18 1.57 -11.04
CA TYR A 129 -2.35 2.70 -10.65
C TYR A 129 -1.43 2.42 -9.46
N ASN A 130 -1.37 1.17 -9.00
CA ASN A 130 -0.58 0.75 -7.85
C ASN A 130 0.93 1.04 -8.05
N SER A 131 1.44 0.87 -9.27
CA SER A 131 2.84 1.18 -9.60
C SER A 131 3.14 2.67 -9.46
N GLU A 132 2.22 3.54 -9.87
CA GLU A 132 2.31 4.99 -9.75
C GLU A 132 2.25 5.44 -8.29
N LEU A 133 1.37 4.82 -7.48
CA LEU A 133 1.28 5.08 -6.04
C LEU A 133 2.56 4.68 -5.30
N CYS A 134 3.20 3.59 -5.73
CA CYS A 134 4.50 3.17 -5.19
C CYS A 134 5.62 4.11 -5.59
N TRP A 135 5.66 4.49 -6.87
CA TRP A 135 6.60 5.48 -7.36
C TRP A 135 6.48 6.79 -6.58
N ALA A 136 5.25 7.29 -6.38
CA ALA A 136 5.01 8.53 -5.64
C ALA A 136 5.56 8.45 -4.21
N ALA A 137 5.25 7.38 -3.48
CA ALA A 137 5.77 7.16 -2.13
C ALA A 137 7.30 7.17 -2.09
N ARG A 138 7.96 6.42 -2.99
CA ARG A 138 9.42 6.34 -3.08
C ARG A 138 10.05 7.69 -3.41
N THR A 139 9.47 8.42 -4.36
CA THR A 139 9.97 9.72 -4.79
C THR A 139 9.86 10.74 -3.68
N ILE A 140 8.73 10.83 -2.98
CA ILE A 140 8.56 11.72 -1.82
C ILE A 140 9.61 11.41 -0.74
N ILE A 141 9.83 10.13 -0.42
CA ILE A 141 10.84 9.75 0.57
C ILE A 141 12.24 10.19 0.12
N ARG A 142 12.61 9.96 -1.15
CA ARG A 142 13.93 10.33 -1.68
C ARG A 142 14.16 11.84 -1.67
N VAL A 143 13.20 12.62 -2.15
CA VAL A 143 13.26 14.09 -2.18
C VAL A 143 13.31 14.67 -0.76
N ALA A 144 12.57 14.07 0.18
CA ALA A 144 12.64 14.48 1.58
C ALA A 144 14.03 14.24 2.20
N ILE A 145 14.67 13.09 1.91
CA ILE A 145 15.99 12.74 2.44
C ILE A 145 17.09 13.61 1.80
N SER A 146 16.97 13.95 0.51
CA SER A 146 17.94 14.84 -0.14
C SER A 146 17.88 16.28 0.41
N GLY A 147 16.82 16.62 1.16
CA GLY A 147 16.59 17.97 1.66
C GLY A 147 16.17 18.93 0.55
N ASP A 148 15.80 18.41 -0.61
CA ASP A 148 15.38 19.23 -1.75
C ASP A 148 14.01 19.86 -1.44
N LYS A 149 13.99 21.19 -1.45
CA LYS A 149 12.82 22.03 -1.23
C LYS A 149 12.41 22.79 -2.48
N SER A 150 12.93 22.45 -3.65
CA SER A 150 12.60 23.11 -4.92
C SER A 150 11.11 23.05 -5.25
N SER A 151 10.42 21.98 -4.83
CA SER A 151 8.98 21.84 -5.00
C SER A 151 8.20 22.41 -3.81
N ALA A 152 7.19 23.24 -4.08
CA ALA A 152 6.29 23.75 -3.06
C ALA A 152 5.45 22.63 -2.38
N TYR A 153 5.29 21.48 -3.02
CA TYR A 153 4.71 20.28 -2.38
C TYR A 153 5.53 19.84 -1.15
N MET A 154 6.85 19.99 -1.20
CA MET A 154 7.78 19.63 -0.11
C MET A 154 7.93 20.72 0.95
N GLN A 155 7.48 21.96 0.68
CA GLN A 155 7.77 23.14 1.52
C GLN A 155 6.80 23.41 2.68
N LYS A 156 6.09 22.41 3.21
CA LYS A 156 5.07 22.60 4.29
C LYS A 156 3.86 23.53 3.96
N VAL A 157 3.70 23.97 2.70
CA VAL A 157 2.63 24.90 2.27
C VAL A 157 1.70 24.31 1.19
N GLY A 158 2.12 23.26 0.46
CA GLY A 158 1.44 22.79 -0.75
C GLY A 158 0.79 21.41 -0.71
N HIS A 159 0.75 20.69 0.42
CA HIS A 159 0.40 19.24 0.44
C HIS A 159 -1.05 18.95 0.08
N ASP A 160 -1.94 19.86 0.47
CA ASP A 160 -3.38 19.72 0.20
C ASP A 160 -3.73 20.23 -1.21
N SER A 161 -2.75 20.77 -1.94
CA SER A 161 -2.94 21.27 -3.29
C SER A 161 -2.63 20.19 -4.33
N LEU A 162 -3.67 19.76 -5.04
CA LEU A 162 -3.53 18.89 -6.21
C LEU A 162 -2.65 19.52 -7.30
N VAL A 163 -2.63 20.85 -7.40
CA VAL A 163 -1.76 21.58 -8.34
C VAL A 163 -0.29 21.36 -7.96
N GLN A 164 0.05 21.51 -6.67
CA GLN A 164 1.42 21.33 -6.22
C GLN A 164 1.86 19.87 -6.31
N LEU A 165 0.95 18.93 -6.05
CA LEU A 165 1.21 17.51 -6.30
C LEU A 165 1.46 17.26 -7.80
N HIS A 166 0.66 17.84 -8.70
CA HIS A 166 0.86 17.69 -10.14
C HIS A 166 2.22 18.23 -10.60
N GLU A 167 2.60 19.43 -10.16
CA GLU A 167 3.90 20.02 -10.47
C GLU A 167 5.06 19.20 -9.91
N PHE A 168 4.91 18.66 -8.69
CA PHE A 168 5.88 17.72 -8.13
C PHE A 168 6.03 16.48 -9.01
N VAL A 169 4.93 15.88 -9.45
CA VAL A 169 4.98 14.71 -10.34
C VAL A 169 5.69 15.04 -11.64
N ARG A 170 5.38 16.17 -12.27
CA ARG A 170 6.07 16.61 -13.50
C ARG A 170 7.57 16.79 -13.29
N GLN A 171 7.95 17.43 -12.19
CA GLN A 171 9.35 17.74 -11.91
C GLN A 171 10.21 16.48 -11.77
N TYR A 172 9.74 15.47 -11.03
CA TYR A 172 10.56 14.30 -10.65
C TYR A 172 10.29 13.03 -11.48
N ARG A 173 9.28 13.03 -12.35
CA ARG A 173 9.01 11.90 -13.26
C ARG A 173 9.77 12.01 -14.58
N ASP A 174 10.04 13.23 -15.01
CA ASP A 174 10.69 13.54 -16.30
C ASP A 174 12.19 13.83 -16.16
N SER A 175 12.77 13.66 -14.97
CA SER A 175 14.20 13.84 -14.66
C SER A 175 14.93 12.52 -14.41
#